data_AF-A0A2N1R2Z1-F1
#
_entry.id   AF-A0A2N1R2Z1-F1
#
_cell.length_a   1.000
_cell.length_b   1.000
_cell.length_c   1.000
_cell.angle_alpha   90.00
_cell.angle_beta   90.00
_cell.angle_gamma   90.00
#
_symmetry.space_group_name_H-M   'P 1'
#
loop_
_entity.id
_entity.type
_entity.pdbx_description
1 polymer ?
#
loop_
_entity_poly.entity_id
_entity_poly.type
_entity_poly.pdbx_seq_one_letter_code
_entity_poly.pdbx_strand_id
1 'polypeptide(L)'
;AQAALHAGMTDVVDAIPDNWPMALHLAEGALHAVQSPSAYMGYRLLREMRDDRRPSVPMPAADIRLAGHFVDHDIVSNLAADCASRLRRIETGVTRRLLFSMGGAGAQLELTVGLVRRIMPLVRDGRVAVYLNFGDHAEAMERFGELMEAGDPAYRLLVTGHSGDWNEASAFAARALTGMVSGVHAFLNADKYAAVYCTNLLIRSSDVLVTKPSELAYYPVPKLLTRHIGGHERWGATRAAELGDGSYEVETPEAAAQALEVMLLENDLLRMQNDAIVRNASTGLYDGCYRVVDMALERSAGRKPGAR
;
A
#
# COMPACT_ATOMS: atom_id res chain seq x y z
N ALA A 1 -3.56 11.78 17.71
CA ALA A 1 -3.24 13.07 18.37
C ALA A 1 -3.85 13.32 19.77
N GLN A 2 -5.04 12.82 20.13
CA GLN A 2 -5.73 13.24 21.37
C GLN A 2 -4.90 13.10 22.66
N ALA A 3 -4.16 12.01 22.84
CA ALA A 3 -3.33 11.81 24.04
C ALA A 3 -2.24 12.89 24.19
N ALA A 4 -1.62 13.31 23.09
CA ALA A 4 -0.62 14.38 23.09
C ALA A 4 -1.22 15.72 23.53
N LEU A 5 -2.41 16.05 23.03
CA LEU A 5 -3.14 17.26 23.42
C LEU A 5 -3.52 17.25 24.91
N HIS A 6 -4.02 16.12 25.41
CA HIS A 6 -4.35 15.96 26.84
C HIS A 6 -3.10 16.02 27.74
N ALA A 7 -1.93 15.66 27.22
CA ALA A 7 -0.64 15.84 27.90
C ALA A 7 -0.12 17.28 27.85
N GLY A 8 -0.88 18.23 27.28
CA GLY A 8 -0.51 19.65 27.20
C GLY A 8 0.36 20.01 25.99
N MET A 9 0.56 19.08 25.05
CA MET A 9 1.22 19.42 23.78
C MET A 9 0.29 20.31 22.96
N THR A 10 0.85 21.35 22.35
CA THR A 10 0.07 22.38 21.62
C THR A 10 0.40 22.43 20.12
N ASP A 11 1.51 21.80 19.73
CA ASP A 11 2.01 21.73 18.36
C ASP A 11 1.79 20.30 17.81
N VAL A 12 0.53 19.85 17.84
CA VAL A 12 0.17 18.49 17.42
C VAL A 12 -0.35 18.50 15.98
N VAL A 13 0.27 17.67 15.14
CA VAL A 13 -0.22 17.34 13.80
C VAL A 13 -0.75 15.90 13.84
N ASP A 14 -1.99 15.70 13.44
CA ASP A 14 -2.63 14.39 13.36
C ASP A 14 -2.55 13.87 11.92
N ALA A 15 -1.64 12.94 11.65
CA ALA A 15 -1.57 12.27 10.37
C ALA A 15 -2.69 11.23 10.27
N ILE A 16 -3.62 11.43 9.33
CA ILE A 16 -4.77 10.54 9.13
C ILE A 16 -4.47 9.57 7.97
N PRO A 17 -4.13 8.30 8.25
CA PRO A 17 -3.69 7.33 7.24
C PRO A 17 -4.85 6.73 6.42
N ASP A 18 -6.10 7.08 6.73
CA ASP A 18 -7.29 6.53 6.11
C ASP A 18 -7.81 7.41 4.95
N ASN A 19 -8.56 6.78 4.03
CA ASN A 19 -9.24 7.43 2.92
C ASN A 19 -10.72 7.76 3.23
N TRP A 20 -11.24 7.20 4.32
CA TRP A 20 -12.60 7.41 4.79
C TRP A 20 -12.61 8.32 6.03
N PRO A 21 -13.34 9.45 6.00
CA PRO A 21 -13.49 10.31 7.16
C PRO A 21 -14.18 9.59 8.32
N MET A 22 -13.42 9.25 9.36
CA MET A 22 -13.91 8.60 10.58
C MET A 22 -13.69 9.50 11.79
N ALA A 23 -14.69 9.55 12.69
CA ALA A 23 -14.62 10.32 13.93
C ALA A 23 -13.46 9.87 14.85
N LEU A 24 -13.05 8.60 14.76
CA LEU A 24 -11.94 8.04 15.53
C LEU A 24 -10.60 8.79 15.33
N HIS A 25 -10.40 9.37 14.15
CA HIS A 25 -9.19 10.13 13.81
C HIS A 25 -9.32 11.63 14.09
N LEU A 26 -10.41 12.08 14.73
CA LEU A 26 -10.51 13.49 15.11
C LEU A 26 -9.76 13.76 16.40
N ALA A 27 -8.99 14.85 16.41
CA ALA A 27 -8.36 15.38 17.59
C ALA A 27 -8.50 16.90 17.62
N GLU A 28 -9.56 17.39 18.25
CA GLU A 28 -9.81 18.83 18.42
C GLU A 28 -8.61 19.52 19.07
N GLY A 29 -8.06 20.54 18.41
CA GLY A 29 -6.84 21.24 18.82
C GLY A 29 -5.58 20.81 18.06
N ALA A 30 -5.62 19.71 17.30
CA ALA A 30 -4.56 19.35 16.36
C ALA A 30 -4.80 19.92 14.96
N LEU A 31 -3.71 20.02 14.19
CA LEU A 31 -3.79 20.17 12.73
C LEU A 31 -3.98 18.80 12.09
N HIS A 32 -5.07 18.58 11.37
CA HIS A 32 -5.36 17.32 10.70
C HIS A 32 -4.68 17.29 9.33
N ALA A 33 -3.74 16.37 9.13
CA ALA A 33 -3.08 16.15 7.85
C ALA A 33 -3.74 14.96 7.13
N VAL A 34 -4.32 15.21 5.96
CA VAL A 34 -5.05 14.20 5.17
C VAL A 34 -4.37 13.92 3.84
N GLN A 35 -4.61 12.73 3.29
CA GLN A 35 -3.90 12.26 2.10
C GLN A 35 -4.56 12.62 0.77
N SER A 36 -5.85 12.92 0.75
CA SER A 36 -6.62 13.14 -0.48
C SER A 36 -7.61 14.30 -0.38
N PRO A 37 -8.02 14.89 -1.52
CA PRO A 37 -9.09 15.89 -1.54
C PRO A 37 -10.44 15.37 -0.99
N SER A 38 -10.76 14.09 -1.21
CA SER A 38 -11.98 13.47 -0.68
C SER A 38 -11.95 13.40 0.85
N ALA A 39 -10.83 13.00 1.44
CA ALA A 39 -10.63 13.03 2.88
C ALA A 39 -10.66 14.47 3.41
N TYR A 40 -10.01 15.41 2.73
CA TYR A 40 -10.06 16.84 3.09
C TYR A 40 -11.49 17.35 3.17
N MET A 41 -12.29 17.16 2.11
CA MET A 41 -13.69 17.59 2.11
C MET A 41 -14.51 16.88 3.19
N GLY A 42 -14.30 15.58 3.38
CA GLY A 42 -15.02 14.79 4.37
C GLY A 42 -14.77 15.22 5.81
N TYR A 43 -13.50 15.44 6.19
CA TYR A 43 -13.13 15.99 7.50
C TYR A 43 -13.52 17.47 7.64
N ARG A 44 -13.42 18.27 6.57
CA ARG A 44 -13.93 19.66 6.58
C ARG A 44 -15.40 19.72 6.94
N LEU A 45 -16.21 18.81 6.42
CA LEU A 45 -17.65 18.76 6.68
C LEU A 45 -18.02 17.95 7.94
N LEU A 46 -17.04 17.27 8.56
CA LEU A 46 -17.27 16.26 9.59
C LEU A 46 -18.39 15.29 9.18
N ARG A 47 -18.29 14.78 7.95
CA ARG A 47 -19.30 13.95 7.28
C ARG A 47 -19.53 12.67 8.09
N GLU A 48 -20.80 12.34 8.36
CA GLU A 48 -21.21 11.10 9.04
C GLU A 48 -20.63 10.93 10.46
N MET A 49 -20.15 12.02 11.08
CA MET A 49 -19.58 12.01 12.44
C MET A 49 -20.60 12.40 13.52
N ARG A 50 -21.89 12.48 13.16
CA ARG A 50 -23.02 12.72 14.07
C ARG A 50 -24.00 11.57 14.02
N ASP A 51 -24.43 11.12 15.19
CA ASP A 51 -25.38 10.01 15.33
C ASP A 51 -26.81 10.40 14.90
N ASP A 52 -27.13 11.70 14.96
CA ASP A 52 -28.46 12.23 14.65
C ASP A 52 -28.69 12.59 13.18
N ARG A 53 -27.73 12.26 12.30
CA ARG A 53 -27.76 12.49 10.84
C ARG A 53 -27.93 13.95 10.41
N ARG A 54 -27.87 14.91 11.33
CA ARG A 54 -27.87 16.34 10.98
C ARG A 54 -26.48 16.76 10.49
N PRO A 55 -26.38 17.79 9.63
CA PRO A 55 -25.09 18.36 9.27
C PRO A 55 -24.30 18.82 10.50
N SER A 56 -23.00 18.51 10.52
CA SER A 56 -22.07 18.99 11.53
C SER A 56 -21.68 20.46 11.29
N VAL A 57 -21.16 21.11 12.33
CA VAL A 57 -20.45 22.38 12.15
C VAL A 57 -19.12 22.06 11.44
N PRO A 58 -18.84 22.67 10.27
CA PRO A 58 -17.60 22.37 9.55
C PRO A 58 -16.35 22.70 10.38
N MET A 59 -15.32 21.85 10.30
CA MET A 59 -14.00 22.09 10.90
C MET A 59 -13.42 23.42 10.37
N PRO A 60 -12.70 24.25 11.13
CA PRO A 60 -12.04 25.43 10.58
C PRO A 60 -11.00 25.07 9.50
N ALA A 61 -10.83 25.94 8.49
CA ALA A 61 -9.83 25.69 7.44
C ALA A 61 -8.38 25.71 7.97
N ALA A 62 -8.13 26.40 9.09
CA ALA A 62 -6.83 26.44 9.75
C ALA A 62 -6.45 25.10 10.44
N ASP A 63 -7.42 24.21 10.66
CA ASP A 63 -7.25 22.98 11.42
C ASP A 63 -7.06 21.74 10.54
N ILE A 64 -6.91 21.91 9.22
CA ILE A 64 -6.69 20.81 8.29
C ILE A 64 -5.85 21.23 7.08
N ARG A 65 -4.96 20.34 6.64
CA ARG A 65 -4.17 20.49 5.42
C ARG A 65 -4.16 19.22 4.59
N LEU A 66 -4.18 19.39 3.28
CA LEU A 66 -3.89 18.31 2.34
C LEU A 66 -2.37 18.09 2.30
N ALA A 67 -1.92 16.98 2.86
CA ALA A 67 -0.50 16.61 2.87
C ALA A 67 -0.13 15.83 1.59
N GLY A 68 -1.03 14.99 1.08
CA GLY A 68 -0.69 14.01 0.05
C GLY A 68 -0.43 12.63 0.67
N HIS A 69 -0.05 11.68 -0.14
CA HIS A 69 0.02 10.27 0.24
C HIS A 69 1.14 10.04 1.27
N PHE A 70 0.83 9.27 2.31
CA PHE A 70 1.79 8.89 3.34
C PHE A 70 2.54 7.65 2.87
N VAL A 71 3.74 7.88 2.36
CA VAL A 71 4.61 6.86 1.81
C VAL A 71 5.95 6.93 2.52
N ASP A 72 6.52 5.76 2.79
CA ASP A 72 7.81 5.61 3.46
C ASP A 72 8.98 6.25 2.68
N HIS A 73 9.97 6.76 3.40
CA HIS A 73 11.17 7.39 2.84
C HIS A 73 11.89 6.49 1.84
N ASP A 74 12.05 5.20 2.13
CA ASP A 74 12.79 4.26 1.29
C ASP A 74 12.10 4.08 -0.07
N ILE A 75 10.78 4.25 -0.14
CA ILE A 75 10.02 4.18 -1.38
C ILE A 75 10.08 5.52 -2.11
N VAL A 76 9.77 6.63 -1.44
CA VAL A 76 9.71 7.95 -2.09
C VAL A 76 11.06 8.37 -2.65
N SER A 77 12.13 8.21 -1.86
CA SER A 77 13.49 8.59 -2.28
C SER A 77 14.02 7.77 -3.45
N ASN A 78 13.50 6.57 -3.66
CA ASN A 78 13.93 5.65 -4.74
C ASN A 78 12.91 5.52 -5.88
N LEU A 79 11.77 6.21 -5.81
CA LEU A 79 10.63 6.06 -6.73
C LEU A 79 11.05 6.12 -8.20
N ALA A 80 11.86 7.10 -8.58
CA ALA A 80 12.29 7.27 -9.96
C ALA A 80 13.16 6.09 -10.45
N ALA A 81 14.10 5.62 -9.61
CA ALA A 81 14.96 4.49 -9.93
C ALA A 81 14.17 3.18 -10.00
N ASP A 82 13.24 2.97 -9.07
CA ASP A 82 12.40 1.78 -9.01
C ASP A 82 11.43 1.74 -10.21
N CYS A 83 10.81 2.86 -10.60
CA CYS A 83 9.98 2.95 -11.81
C CYS A 83 10.79 2.70 -13.09
N ALA A 84 11.99 3.28 -13.20
CA ALA A 84 12.88 2.99 -14.32
C ALA A 84 13.26 1.50 -14.38
N SER A 85 13.44 0.85 -13.23
CA SER A 85 13.71 -0.59 -13.14
C SER A 85 12.53 -1.43 -13.63
N ARG A 86 11.30 -1.07 -13.25
CA ARG A 86 10.06 -1.71 -13.73
C ARG A 86 9.90 -1.56 -15.24
N LEU A 87 10.06 -0.34 -15.76
CA LEU A 87 9.98 -0.06 -17.19
C LEU A 87 11.02 -0.84 -17.99
N ARG A 88 12.27 -0.92 -17.52
CA ARG A 88 13.30 -1.76 -18.12
C ARG A 88 12.87 -3.22 -18.17
N ARG A 89 12.32 -3.78 -17.07
CA ARG A 89 11.86 -5.17 -17.06
C ARG A 89 10.75 -5.43 -18.08
N ILE A 90 9.82 -4.48 -18.22
CA ILE A 90 8.75 -4.51 -19.22
C ILE A 90 9.32 -4.49 -20.65
N GLU A 91 10.31 -3.63 -20.90
CA GLU A 91 10.97 -3.49 -22.22
C GLU A 91 11.80 -4.71 -22.61
N THR A 92 12.56 -5.27 -21.67
CA THR A 92 13.46 -6.40 -21.94
C THR A 92 12.77 -7.76 -21.83
N GLY A 93 11.51 -7.81 -21.40
CA GLY A 93 10.75 -9.05 -21.27
C GLY A 93 11.29 -10.03 -20.22
N VAL A 94 12.07 -9.54 -19.26
CA VAL A 94 12.59 -10.38 -18.16
C VAL A 94 11.48 -10.64 -17.13
N THR A 95 11.74 -11.57 -16.21
CA THR A 95 10.79 -12.01 -15.18
C THR A 95 10.12 -10.82 -14.47
N ARG A 96 8.79 -10.75 -14.56
CA ARG A 96 7.98 -9.79 -13.82
C ARG A 96 7.79 -10.26 -12.39
N ARG A 97 7.69 -9.31 -11.45
CA ARG A 97 7.62 -9.61 -10.03
C ARG A 97 6.29 -9.14 -9.46
N LEU A 98 5.56 -10.06 -8.89
CA LEU A 98 4.22 -9.84 -8.36
C LEU A 98 4.25 -9.95 -6.85
N LEU A 99 3.86 -8.90 -6.14
CA LEU A 99 3.72 -8.94 -4.69
C LEU A 99 2.25 -9.03 -4.31
N PHE A 100 1.91 -10.03 -3.51
CA PHE A 100 0.67 -10.06 -2.75
C PHE A 100 0.97 -9.61 -1.32
N SER A 101 0.25 -8.58 -0.86
CA SER A 101 0.25 -8.18 0.54
C SER A 101 -1.03 -8.70 1.19
N MET A 102 -0.92 -9.78 1.96
CA MET A 102 -2.05 -10.33 2.70
C MET A 102 -2.36 -9.43 3.90
N GLY A 103 -3.38 -8.59 3.77
CA GLY A 103 -3.89 -7.79 4.87
C GLY A 103 -4.95 -8.54 5.67
N GLY A 104 -4.92 -8.40 7.00
CA GLY A 104 -6.00 -8.78 7.92
C GLY A 104 -6.34 -10.27 7.95
N ALA A 105 -5.76 -11.02 8.88
CA ALA A 105 -6.17 -12.36 9.34
C ALA A 105 -6.58 -13.39 8.25
N GLY A 106 -6.10 -13.25 7.01
CA GLY A 106 -6.43 -14.13 5.90
C GLY A 106 -7.79 -13.90 5.21
N ALA A 107 -8.42 -12.73 5.38
CA ALA A 107 -9.77 -12.45 4.84
C ALA A 107 -9.92 -12.58 3.30
N GLN A 108 -8.82 -12.61 2.55
CA GLN A 108 -8.80 -12.82 1.09
C GLN A 108 -8.00 -14.05 0.67
N LEU A 109 -7.80 -15.02 1.57
CA LEU A 109 -6.95 -16.19 1.33
C LEU A 109 -7.37 -16.97 0.08
N GLU A 110 -8.65 -17.29 -0.06
CA GLU A 110 -9.19 -18.07 -1.17
C GLU A 110 -9.02 -17.35 -2.52
N LEU A 111 -9.19 -16.02 -2.52
CA LEU A 111 -8.94 -15.19 -3.71
C LEU A 111 -7.46 -15.25 -4.09
N THR A 112 -6.54 -15.04 -3.13
CA THR A 112 -5.10 -15.09 -3.38
C THR A 112 -4.67 -16.46 -3.90
N VAL A 113 -5.16 -17.56 -3.31
CA VAL A 113 -4.91 -18.92 -3.79
C VAL A 113 -5.38 -19.08 -5.24
N GLY A 114 -6.60 -18.62 -5.56
CA GLY A 114 -7.15 -18.67 -6.92
C GLY A 114 -6.27 -17.92 -7.93
N LEU A 115 -5.86 -16.70 -7.60
CA LEU A 115 -5.02 -15.86 -8.45
C LEU A 115 -3.62 -16.46 -8.63
N VAL A 116 -2.98 -16.93 -7.56
CA VAL A 116 -1.64 -17.52 -7.63
C VAL A 116 -1.67 -18.81 -8.45
N ARG A 117 -2.66 -19.70 -8.23
CA ARG A 117 -2.85 -20.89 -9.07
C ARG A 117 -2.98 -20.56 -10.54
N ARG A 118 -3.73 -19.50 -10.88
CA ARG A 118 -3.95 -19.09 -12.26
C ARG A 118 -2.65 -18.70 -12.96
N ILE A 119 -1.71 -18.06 -12.25
CA ILE A 119 -0.43 -17.60 -12.81
C ILE A 119 0.71 -18.61 -12.66
N MET A 120 0.52 -19.75 -11.96
CA MET A 120 1.57 -20.77 -11.78
C MET A 120 2.23 -21.23 -13.08
N PRO A 121 1.53 -21.40 -14.23
CA PRO A 121 2.21 -21.69 -15.50
C PRO A 121 3.28 -20.65 -15.86
N LEU A 122 3.01 -19.37 -15.65
CA LEU A 122 3.97 -18.29 -15.90
C LEU A 122 5.15 -18.31 -14.93
N VAL A 123 4.93 -18.77 -13.69
CA VAL A 123 6.00 -18.97 -12.70
C VAL A 123 6.93 -20.11 -13.14
N ARG A 124 6.39 -21.23 -13.61
CA ARG A 124 7.19 -22.37 -14.11
C ARG A 124 7.99 -22.00 -15.35
N ASP A 125 7.44 -21.16 -16.22
CA ASP A 125 8.12 -20.66 -17.41
C ASP A 125 9.15 -19.55 -17.10
N GLY A 126 9.32 -19.17 -15.82
CA GLY A 126 10.24 -18.12 -15.39
C GLY A 126 9.83 -16.70 -15.82
N ARG A 127 8.60 -16.52 -16.32
CA ARG A 127 8.05 -15.23 -16.75
C ARG A 127 7.58 -14.38 -15.59
N VAL A 128 7.18 -15.01 -14.48
CA VAL A 128 6.71 -14.34 -13.26
C VAL A 128 7.41 -14.91 -12.04
N ALA A 129 7.81 -14.04 -11.11
CA ALA A 129 8.18 -14.39 -9.75
C ALA A 129 7.15 -13.80 -8.78
N VAL A 130 6.81 -14.53 -7.71
CA VAL A 130 5.76 -14.13 -6.78
C VAL A 130 6.35 -13.90 -5.39
N TYR A 131 6.03 -12.78 -4.78
CA TYR A 131 6.25 -12.49 -3.37
C TYR A 131 4.91 -12.57 -2.65
N LEU A 132 4.84 -13.36 -1.60
CA LEU A 132 3.67 -13.50 -0.74
C LEU A 132 4.06 -13.00 0.64
N ASN A 133 3.67 -11.78 1.02
CA ASN A 133 3.86 -11.34 2.39
C ASN A 133 2.63 -11.67 3.22
N PHE A 134 2.77 -12.62 4.15
CA PHE A 134 1.73 -13.05 5.09
C PHE A 134 1.69 -12.22 6.37
N GLY A 135 2.58 -11.24 6.52
CA GLY A 135 2.68 -10.43 7.73
C GLY A 135 3.04 -11.29 8.94
N ASP A 136 2.23 -11.21 10.00
CA ASP A 136 2.35 -12.01 11.23
C ASP A 136 1.35 -13.20 11.27
N HIS A 137 0.69 -13.52 10.15
CA HIS A 137 -0.37 -14.51 10.07
C HIS A 137 0.13 -15.92 9.68
N ALA A 138 0.76 -16.62 10.61
CA ALA A 138 1.31 -17.96 10.37
C ALA A 138 0.25 -18.97 9.89
N GLU A 139 -0.94 -18.97 10.50
CA GLU A 139 -2.07 -19.83 10.11
C GLU A 139 -2.51 -19.60 8.66
N ALA A 140 -2.47 -18.34 8.19
CA ALA A 140 -2.83 -18.01 6.82
C ALA A 140 -1.77 -18.54 5.83
N MET A 141 -0.48 -18.47 6.19
CA MET A 141 0.60 -19.03 5.37
C MET A 141 0.50 -20.56 5.27
N GLU A 142 0.24 -21.24 6.38
CA GLU A 142 0.07 -22.70 6.41
C GLU A 142 -1.11 -23.12 5.54
N ARG A 143 -2.30 -22.53 5.78
CA ARG A 143 -3.51 -22.84 5.00
C ARG A 143 -3.37 -22.48 3.52
N PHE A 144 -2.64 -21.40 3.19
CA PHE A 144 -2.30 -21.08 1.80
C PHE A 144 -1.49 -22.21 1.16
N GLY A 145 -0.44 -22.68 1.85
CA GLY A 145 0.40 -23.77 1.39
C GLY A 145 -0.39 -25.05 1.15
N GLU A 146 -1.20 -25.49 2.11
CA GLU A 146 -2.05 -26.67 2.00
C GLU A 146 -2.98 -26.59 0.78
N LEU A 147 -3.66 -25.45 0.60
CA LEU A 147 -4.54 -25.25 -0.54
C LEU A 147 -3.74 -25.29 -1.84
N MET A 148 -2.62 -24.56 -1.95
CA MET A 148 -1.80 -24.58 -3.16
C MET A 148 -1.36 -26.00 -3.53
N GLU A 149 -0.84 -26.76 -2.57
CA GLU A 149 -0.35 -28.13 -2.78
C GLU A 149 -1.44 -29.12 -3.15
N ALA A 150 -2.63 -28.99 -2.56
CA ALA A 150 -3.78 -29.81 -2.91
C ALA A 150 -4.24 -29.59 -4.36
N GLY A 151 -4.06 -28.37 -4.88
CA GLY A 151 -4.39 -28.04 -6.27
C GLY A 151 -3.26 -28.27 -7.26
N ASP A 152 -2.01 -28.23 -6.79
CA ASP A 152 -0.79 -28.38 -7.58
C ASP A 152 0.36 -28.93 -6.72
N PRO A 153 0.59 -30.25 -6.69
CA PRO A 153 1.65 -30.86 -5.89
C PRO A 153 3.07 -30.34 -6.21
N ALA A 154 3.28 -29.81 -7.42
CA ALA A 154 4.58 -29.26 -7.82
C ALA A 154 4.88 -27.89 -7.18
N TYR A 155 3.89 -27.25 -6.55
CA TYR A 155 4.06 -25.97 -5.84
C TYR A 155 5.20 -26.02 -4.80
N ARG A 156 5.36 -27.15 -4.09
CA ARG A 156 6.43 -27.35 -3.09
C ARG A 156 7.83 -27.17 -3.65
N LEU A 157 8.04 -27.46 -4.94
CA LEU A 157 9.35 -27.35 -5.59
C LEU A 157 9.66 -25.90 -6.02
N LEU A 158 8.66 -25.02 -5.99
CA LEU A 158 8.76 -23.65 -6.49
C LEU A 158 8.73 -22.60 -5.37
N VAL A 159 8.32 -22.99 -4.17
CA VAL A 159 8.18 -22.07 -3.02
C VAL A 159 9.42 -22.08 -2.14
N THR A 160 9.89 -20.88 -1.79
CA THR A 160 10.92 -20.62 -0.79
C THR A 160 10.30 -19.83 0.37
N GLY A 161 10.44 -20.33 1.59
CA GLY A 161 9.96 -19.66 2.80
C GLY A 161 11.03 -18.74 3.42
N HIS A 162 10.60 -17.57 3.87
CA HIS A 162 11.39 -16.54 4.53
C HIS A 162 10.70 -16.18 5.86
N SER A 163 10.94 -16.98 6.90
CA SER A 163 10.18 -16.91 8.16
C SER A 163 11.05 -16.54 9.35
N GLY A 164 10.71 -15.45 10.04
CA GLY A 164 11.29 -15.07 11.34
C GLY A 164 12.71 -14.48 11.30
N ASP A 165 13.38 -14.43 10.15
CA ASP A 165 14.70 -13.81 9.99
C ASP A 165 14.59 -12.48 9.22
N TRP A 166 14.64 -11.36 9.96
CA TRP A 166 14.60 -10.03 9.39
C TRP A 166 15.79 -9.72 8.48
N ASN A 167 16.99 -10.18 8.85
CA ASN A 167 18.21 -9.90 8.10
C ASN A 167 18.20 -10.64 6.77
N GLU A 168 17.73 -11.90 6.77
CA GLU A 168 17.57 -12.68 5.55
C GLU A 168 16.53 -12.03 4.61
N ALA A 169 15.34 -11.69 5.13
CA ALA A 169 14.29 -11.05 4.31
C ALA A 169 14.74 -9.70 3.74
N SER A 170 15.45 -8.89 4.54
CA SER A 170 16.03 -7.62 4.11
C SER A 170 17.11 -7.83 3.05
N ALA A 171 17.97 -8.83 3.23
CA ALA A 171 19.00 -9.17 2.26
C ALA A 171 18.40 -9.72 0.95
N PHE A 172 17.32 -10.49 1.01
CA PHE A 172 16.56 -10.90 -0.16
C PHE A 172 16.04 -9.67 -0.92
N ALA A 173 15.34 -8.76 -0.24
CA ALA A 173 14.79 -7.56 -0.86
C ALA A 173 15.87 -6.70 -1.51
N ALA A 174 17.01 -6.51 -0.83
CA ALA A 174 18.17 -5.79 -1.37
C ALA A 174 18.75 -6.47 -2.63
N ARG A 175 18.93 -7.79 -2.61
CA ARG A 175 19.38 -8.55 -3.80
C ARG A 175 18.38 -8.44 -4.94
N ALA A 176 17.08 -8.50 -4.65
CA ALA A 176 16.03 -8.43 -5.66
C ALA A 176 16.02 -7.10 -6.43
N LEU A 177 16.51 -5.99 -5.86
CA LEU A 177 16.57 -4.69 -6.56
C LEU A 177 17.32 -4.76 -7.90
N THR A 178 18.34 -5.62 -8.00
CA THR A 178 19.20 -5.74 -9.19
C THR A 178 19.33 -7.18 -9.72
N GLY A 179 19.14 -8.19 -8.88
CA GLY A 179 19.29 -9.59 -9.22
C GLY A 179 18.07 -10.19 -9.92
N MET A 180 18.26 -11.34 -10.57
CA MET A 180 17.14 -12.14 -11.07
C MET A 180 16.40 -12.80 -9.90
N VAL A 181 15.09 -12.96 -10.06
CA VAL A 181 14.23 -13.64 -9.07
C VAL A 181 13.30 -14.58 -9.81
N SER A 182 13.05 -15.75 -9.25
CA SER A 182 12.26 -16.82 -9.87
C SER A 182 11.52 -17.62 -8.81
N GLY A 183 10.40 -18.23 -9.18
CA GLY A 183 9.60 -19.03 -8.24
C GLY A 183 8.72 -18.18 -7.33
N VAL A 184 8.35 -18.74 -6.19
CA VAL A 184 7.47 -18.13 -5.19
C VAL A 184 8.26 -17.94 -3.90
N HIS A 185 8.19 -16.75 -3.31
CA HIS A 185 8.83 -16.41 -2.05
C HIS A 185 7.77 -16.02 -1.03
N ALA A 186 7.64 -16.79 0.04
CA ALA A 186 6.66 -16.57 1.10
C ALA A 186 7.33 -15.98 2.35
N PHE A 187 6.89 -14.80 2.78
CA PHE A 187 7.45 -14.06 3.90
C PHE A 187 6.50 -14.07 5.09
N LEU A 188 7.05 -14.32 6.27
CA LEU A 188 6.33 -14.33 7.55
C LEU A 188 7.24 -13.80 8.66
N ASN A 189 6.73 -12.93 9.53
CA ASN A 189 7.47 -12.53 10.72
C ASN A 189 6.52 -12.35 11.91
N ALA A 190 6.85 -12.93 13.06
CA ALA A 190 6.05 -12.78 14.28
C ALA A 190 6.11 -11.34 14.84
N ASP A 191 7.19 -10.60 14.55
CA ASP A 191 7.25 -9.17 14.86
C ASP A 191 6.40 -8.40 13.84
N LYS A 192 5.34 -7.76 14.33
CA LYS A 192 4.37 -7.01 13.51
C LYS A 192 5.01 -5.86 12.73
N TYR A 193 6.00 -5.19 13.30
CA TYR A 193 6.67 -4.08 12.63
C TYR A 193 7.55 -4.60 11.49
N ALA A 194 8.32 -5.67 11.74
CA ALA A 194 9.12 -6.33 10.72
C ALA A 194 8.23 -6.91 9.61
N ALA A 195 7.12 -7.57 9.97
CA ALA A 195 6.13 -8.12 9.05
C ALA A 195 5.56 -7.06 8.09
N VAL A 196 5.13 -5.93 8.63
CA VAL A 196 4.56 -4.82 7.84
C VAL A 196 5.66 -4.13 7.02
N TYR A 197 6.83 -3.84 7.61
CA TYR A 197 7.91 -3.15 6.90
C TYR A 197 8.54 -4.01 5.80
N CYS A 198 8.44 -5.34 5.88
CA CYS A 198 8.83 -6.24 4.80
C CYS A 198 8.11 -5.91 3.49
N THR A 199 6.83 -5.51 3.53
CA THR A 199 6.11 -5.03 2.35
C THR A 199 6.79 -3.82 1.71
N ASN A 200 7.26 -2.86 2.51
CA ASN A 200 7.96 -1.67 2.00
C ASN A 200 9.23 -2.07 1.24
N LEU A 201 10.03 -2.98 1.80
CA LEU A 201 11.25 -3.47 1.17
C LEU A 201 10.97 -4.21 -0.14
N LEU A 202 9.96 -5.09 -0.15
CA LEU A 202 9.61 -5.92 -1.32
C LEU A 202 8.99 -5.10 -2.47
N ILE A 203 8.18 -4.08 -2.15
CA ILE A 203 7.49 -3.23 -3.15
C ILE A 203 8.48 -2.60 -4.12
N ARG A 204 9.65 -2.16 -3.64
CA ARG A 204 10.68 -1.51 -4.45
C ARG A 204 11.14 -2.34 -5.63
N SER A 205 11.19 -3.66 -5.45
CA SER A 205 11.62 -4.60 -6.48
C SER A 205 10.46 -5.21 -7.28
N SER A 206 9.22 -4.99 -6.87
CA SER A 206 7.99 -5.54 -7.48
C SER A 206 7.53 -4.73 -8.69
N ASP A 207 6.93 -5.38 -9.68
CA ASP A 207 6.32 -4.75 -10.86
C ASP A 207 4.81 -4.52 -10.70
N VAL A 208 4.14 -5.37 -9.91
CA VAL A 208 2.72 -5.27 -9.60
C VAL A 208 2.50 -5.59 -8.13
N LEU A 209 1.69 -4.78 -7.45
CA LEU A 209 1.15 -5.07 -6.12
C LEU A 209 -0.31 -5.53 -6.26
N VAL A 210 -0.67 -6.66 -5.67
CA VAL A 210 -2.05 -7.12 -5.52
C VAL A 210 -2.44 -7.00 -4.05
N THR A 211 -3.46 -6.18 -3.79
CA THR A 211 -3.88 -5.90 -2.41
C THR A 211 -5.29 -5.31 -2.37
N LYS A 212 -5.90 -5.29 -1.19
CA LYS A 212 -7.13 -4.54 -0.94
C LYS A 212 -6.86 -3.01 -0.95
N PRO A 213 -7.85 -2.17 -1.27
CA PRO A 213 -7.67 -0.71 -1.40
C PRO A 213 -7.58 0.02 -0.05
N SER A 214 -6.77 -0.48 0.88
CA SER A 214 -6.50 0.17 2.17
C SER A 214 -5.28 1.10 2.07
N GLU A 215 -4.40 1.10 3.08
CA GLU A 215 -3.21 1.95 3.20
C GLU A 215 -2.28 1.83 1.98
N LEU A 216 -2.12 0.63 1.42
CA LEU A 216 -1.25 0.40 0.27
C LEU A 216 -1.81 0.95 -1.06
N ALA A 217 -3.09 1.35 -1.11
CA ALA A 217 -3.64 2.05 -2.27
C ALA A 217 -2.90 3.36 -2.55
N TYR A 218 -2.26 3.94 -1.54
CA TYR A 218 -1.54 5.21 -1.64
C TYR A 218 -0.10 5.07 -2.16
N TYR A 219 0.44 3.85 -2.21
CA TYR A 219 1.86 3.64 -2.52
C TYR A 219 2.15 3.75 -4.03
N PRO A 220 3.32 4.30 -4.43
CA PRO A 220 3.71 4.53 -5.83
C PRO A 220 4.23 3.25 -6.49
N VAL A 221 3.36 2.26 -6.66
CA VAL A 221 3.63 1.00 -7.35
C VAL A 221 2.44 0.64 -8.22
N PRO A 222 2.62 0.15 -9.46
CA PRO A 222 1.52 -0.37 -10.26
C PRO A 222 0.73 -1.41 -9.45
N LYS A 223 -0.59 -1.26 -9.35
CA LYS A 223 -1.38 -2.06 -8.42
C LYS A 223 -2.71 -2.55 -9.00
N LEU A 224 -3.04 -3.79 -8.68
CA LEU A 224 -4.36 -4.40 -8.88
C LEU A 224 -5.08 -4.42 -7.53
N LEU A 225 -6.21 -3.72 -7.45
CA LEU A 225 -6.95 -3.53 -6.21
C LEU A 225 -8.14 -4.47 -6.13
N THR A 226 -8.04 -5.45 -5.23
CA THR A 226 -9.10 -6.44 -4.97
C THR A 226 -10.25 -5.81 -4.20
N ARG A 227 -11.36 -6.54 -4.08
CA ARG A 227 -12.51 -6.09 -3.31
C ARG A 227 -12.15 -5.63 -1.89
N HIS A 228 -12.70 -4.51 -1.45
CA HIS A 228 -12.57 -4.06 -0.05
C HIS A 228 -13.30 -4.98 0.94
N ILE A 229 -12.80 -5.03 2.17
CA ILE A 229 -13.42 -5.75 3.29
C ILE A 229 -14.19 -4.77 4.17
N GLY A 230 -13.55 -3.65 4.52
CA GLY A 230 -14.10 -2.63 5.40
C GLY A 230 -14.63 -1.42 4.63
N GLY A 231 -15.63 -0.72 5.18
CA GLY A 231 -16.13 0.52 4.57
C GLY A 231 -15.05 1.59 4.40
N HIS A 232 -14.04 1.59 5.28
CA HIS A 232 -12.90 2.51 5.26
C HIS A 232 -11.98 2.38 4.03
N GLU A 233 -12.14 1.33 3.24
CA GLU A 233 -11.29 1.01 2.08
C GLU A 233 -11.93 1.48 0.76
N ARG A 234 -13.20 1.94 0.81
CA ARG A 234 -14.04 2.16 -0.36
C ARG A 234 -13.48 3.16 -1.36
N TRP A 235 -12.69 4.13 -0.91
CA TRP A 235 -12.18 5.20 -1.79
C TRP A 235 -10.77 4.96 -2.32
N GLY A 236 -10.04 3.98 -1.77
CA GLY A 236 -8.64 3.72 -2.15
C GLY A 236 -8.52 3.33 -3.62
N ALA A 237 -9.41 2.45 -4.08
CA ALA A 237 -9.42 2.00 -5.48
C ALA A 237 -9.81 3.10 -6.45
N THR A 238 -10.83 3.89 -6.11
CA THR A 238 -11.21 5.05 -6.92
C THR A 238 -10.04 6.03 -7.02
N ARG A 239 -9.37 6.32 -5.90
CA ARG A 239 -8.23 7.24 -5.89
C ARG A 239 -7.07 6.74 -6.73
N ALA A 240 -6.68 5.48 -6.61
CA ALA A 240 -5.59 4.90 -7.40
C ALA A 240 -5.92 4.88 -8.90
N ALA A 241 -7.15 4.54 -9.27
CA ALA A 241 -7.62 4.53 -10.65
C ALA A 241 -7.60 5.93 -11.29
N GLU A 242 -8.13 6.94 -10.60
CA GLU A 242 -8.15 8.33 -11.10
C GLU A 242 -6.75 8.97 -11.15
N LEU A 243 -5.83 8.53 -10.28
CA LEU A 243 -4.42 8.89 -10.35
C LEU A 243 -3.66 8.13 -11.43
N GLY A 244 -4.26 7.07 -11.99
CA GLY A 244 -3.68 6.21 -13.00
C GLY A 244 -2.57 5.28 -12.48
N ASP A 245 -2.36 5.16 -11.17
CA ASP A 245 -1.31 4.30 -10.59
C ASP A 245 -1.81 2.94 -10.09
N GLY A 246 -3.11 2.67 -10.25
CA GLY A 246 -3.73 1.40 -9.93
C GLY A 246 -4.99 1.12 -10.73
N SER A 247 -5.51 -0.10 -10.60
CA SER A 247 -6.81 -0.47 -11.16
C SER A 247 -7.96 0.17 -10.35
N TYR A 248 -9.14 0.21 -10.97
CA TYR A 248 -10.38 0.27 -10.20
C TYR A 248 -10.55 -1.01 -9.35
N GLU A 249 -11.54 -1.02 -8.46
CA GLU A 249 -11.80 -2.18 -7.60
C GLU A 249 -12.30 -3.37 -8.42
N VAL A 250 -11.55 -4.47 -8.45
CA VAL A 250 -12.01 -5.72 -9.07
C VAL A 250 -12.79 -6.56 -8.07
N GLU A 251 -14.09 -6.68 -8.30
CA GLU A 251 -15.02 -7.26 -7.33
C GLU A 251 -15.07 -8.79 -7.33
N THR A 252 -14.78 -9.43 -8.48
CA THR A 252 -14.86 -10.89 -8.63
C THR A 252 -13.49 -11.54 -8.84
N PRO A 253 -13.30 -12.79 -8.39
CA PRO A 253 -12.07 -13.53 -8.64
C PRO A 253 -11.71 -13.65 -10.12
N GLU A 254 -12.70 -13.84 -10.99
CA GLU A 254 -12.49 -14.01 -12.43
C GLU A 254 -12.02 -12.69 -13.08
N ALA A 255 -12.63 -11.57 -12.70
CA ALA A 255 -12.20 -10.26 -13.19
C ALA A 255 -10.80 -9.90 -12.67
N ALA A 256 -10.50 -10.23 -11.42
CA ALA A 256 -9.16 -10.04 -10.85
C ALA A 256 -8.12 -10.91 -11.58
N ALA A 257 -8.45 -12.16 -11.89
CA ALA A 257 -7.58 -13.05 -12.65
C ALA A 257 -7.33 -12.52 -14.07
N GLN A 258 -8.38 -12.09 -14.77
CA GLN A 258 -8.26 -11.51 -16.11
C GLN A 258 -7.39 -10.24 -16.10
N ALA A 259 -7.66 -9.32 -15.18
CA ALA A 259 -6.89 -8.09 -15.07
C ALA A 259 -5.41 -8.38 -14.76
N LEU A 260 -5.15 -9.31 -13.85
CA LEU A 260 -3.80 -9.74 -13.51
C LEU A 260 -3.07 -10.36 -14.72
N GLU A 261 -3.74 -11.20 -15.49
CA GLU A 261 -3.17 -11.79 -16.71
C GLU A 261 -2.79 -10.72 -17.73
N VAL A 262 -3.68 -9.75 -18.00
CA VAL A 262 -3.37 -8.64 -18.91
C VAL A 262 -2.16 -7.84 -18.37
N MET A 263 -2.15 -7.51 -17.08
CA MET A 263 -1.02 -6.82 -16.45
C MET A 263 0.31 -7.61 -16.52
N LEU A 264 0.29 -8.94 -16.57
CA LEU A 264 1.49 -9.80 -16.61
C LEU A 264 1.91 -10.23 -18.01
N LEU A 265 1.01 -10.20 -18.99
CA LEU A 265 1.26 -10.64 -20.36
C LEU A 265 1.45 -9.46 -21.33
N GLU A 266 0.74 -8.36 -21.12
CA GLU A 266 0.82 -7.15 -21.94
C GLU A 266 1.63 -6.05 -21.25
N ASN A 267 2.05 -5.03 -22.01
CA ASN A 267 2.96 -3.99 -21.52
C ASN A 267 2.28 -2.66 -21.19
N ASP A 268 1.12 -2.40 -21.78
CA ASP A 268 0.44 -1.11 -21.80
C ASP A 268 0.01 -0.65 -20.41
N LEU A 269 -0.66 -1.51 -19.63
CA LEU A 269 -1.16 -1.15 -18.29
C LEU A 269 -0.02 -0.81 -17.32
N LEU A 270 1.03 -1.63 -17.28
CA LEU A 270 2.15 -1.37 -16.37
C LEU A 270 2.96 -0.15 -16.79
N ARG A 271 3.11 0.12 -18.09
CA ARG A 271 3.74 1.37 -18.58
C ARG A 271 2.91 2.57 -18.17
N MET A 272 1.60 2.54 -18.43
CA MET A 272 0.67 3.61 -18.05
C MET A 272 0.76 3.94 -16.56
N GLN A 273 0.74 2.90 -15.71
CA GLN A 273 0.80 3.07 -14.26
C GLN A 273 2.16 3.62 -13.78
N ASN A 274 3.29 3.13 -14.32
CA ASN A 274 4.60 3.69 -14.00
C ASN A 274 4.74 5.16 -14.45
N ASP A 275 4.26 5.50 -15.64
CA ASP A 275 4.30 6.88 -16.13
C ASP A 275 3.42 7.81 -15.27
N ALA A 276 2.26 7.32 -14.82
CA ALA A 276 1.41 8.04 -13.89
C ALA A 276 2.10 8.28 -12.55
N ILE A 277 2.77 7.26 -12.00
CA ILE A 277 3.55 7.38 -10.76
C ILE A 277 4.62 8.46 -10.89
N VAL A 278 5.38 8.47 -11.98
CA VAL A 278 6.42 9.49 -12.22
C VAL A 278 5.80 10.90 -12.33
N ARG A 279 4.69 11.05 -13.06
CA ARG A 279 3.98 12.33 -13.16
C ARG A 279 3.47 12.80 -11.79
N ASN A 280 2.83 11.92 -11.03
CA ASN A 280 2.31 12.22 -9.71
C ASN A 280 3.43 12.62 -8.73
N ALA A 281 4.57 11.93 -8.79
CA ALA A 281 5.76 12.25 -8.01
C ALA A 281 6.29 13.65 -8.31
N SER A 282 6.26 14.10 -9.56
CA SER A 282 6.71 15.47 -9.95
C SER A 282 5.88 16.60 -9.30
N THR A 283 4.67 16.29 -8.82
CA THR A 283 3.80 17.21 -8.07
C THR A 283 3.97 17.10 -6.54
N GLY A 284 4.86 16.23 -6.09
CA GLY A 284 5.07 15.88 -4.69
C GLY A 284 3.88 15.15 -4.07
N LEU A 285 3.09 14.40 -4.86
CA LEU A 285 1.90 13.71 -4.35
C LEU A 285 2.26 12.72 -3.22
N TYR A 286 3.41 12.06 -3.33
CA TYR A 286 3.86 11.02 -2.39
C TYR A 286 4.69 11.58 -1.21
N ASP A 287 4.83 12.90 -1.10
CA ASP A 287 5.63 13.56 -0.06
C ASP A 287 4.85 13.80 1.24
N GLY A 288 3.71 13.13 1.44
CA GLY A 288 2.79 13.42 2.54
C GLY A 288 3.46 13.29 3.91
N CYS A 289 4.33 12.29 4.10
CA CYS A 289 5.08 12.10 5.34
C CYS A 289 6.04 13.28 5.61
N TYR A 290 6.77 13.77 4.60
CA TYR A 290 7.64 14.93 4.75
C TYR A 290 6.85 16.19 5.09
N ARG A 291 5.74 16.41 4.38
CA ARG A 291 4.86 17.57 4.60
C ARG A 291 4.24 17.57 5.98
N VAL A 292 3.94 16.40 6.57
CA VAL A 292 3.49 16.30 7.97
C VAL A 292 4.58 16.76 8.93
N VAL A 293 5.84 16.38 8.71
CA VAL A 293 6.98 16.84 9.51
C VAL A 293 7.18 18.34 9.37
N ASP A 294 7.13 18.87 8.14
CA ASP A 294 7.23 20.31 7.87
C ASP A 294 6.12 21.09 8.60
N MET A 295 4.87 20.60 8.56
CA MET A 295 3.75 21.19 9.30
C MET A 295 4.01 21.22 10.82
N ALA A 296 4.62 20.17 11.38
CA ALA A 296 4.95 20.14 12.81
C ALA A 296 6.04 21.17 13.16
N LEU A 297 7.06 21.30 12.30
CA LEU A 297 8.13 22.29 12.46
C LEU A 297 7.62 23.73 12.31
N GLU A 298 6.76 24.01 11.32
CA GLU A 298 6.11 25.31 11.12
C GLU A 298 5.34 25.77 12.36
N ARG A 299 4.56 24.85 12.96
CA ARG A 299 3.79 25.15 14.18
C ARG A 299 4.68 25.46 15.37
N SER A 300 5.77 24.71 15.52
CA SER A 300 6.77 24.97 16.57
C SER A 300 7.46 26.33 16.39
N ALA A 301 7.85 26.68 15.16
CA ALA A 301 8.56 27.92 14.84
C ALA A 301 7.67 29.18 14.86
N GLY A 302 6.37 29.05 14.63
CA GLY A 302 5.39 30.15 14.68
C GLY A 302 5.24 30.80 16.06
N ARG A 303 5.79 30.20 17.12
CA ARG A 303 5.87 30.81 18.45
C ARG A 303 7.07 31.75 18.58
N LYS A 304 6.79 33.05 18.69
CA LYS A 304 7.73 33.96 19.36
C LYS A 304 7.90 33.50 20.82
N PRO A 305 9.13 33.46 21.38
CA PRO A 305 9.31 33.15 22.79
C PRO A 305 8.60 34.20 23.64
N GLY A 306 7.58 33.80 24.42
CA GLY A 306 6.91 34.68 25.39
C GLY A 306 5.39 34.83 25.26
N ALA A 307 4.73 34.25 24.25
CA ALA A 307 3.27 34.18 24.22
C ALA A 307 2.78 32.96 25.02
N ARG A 308 2.62 33.14 26.34
CA ARG A 308 1.78 32.28 27.19
C ARG A 308 0.48 33.01 27.48
#